data_AF-A0A349WFE0-F1
#
_entry.id   AF-A0A349WFE0-F1
#
_cell.length_a   1.000
_cell.length_b   1.000
_cell.length_c   1.000
_cell.angle_alpha   90.00
_cell.angle_beta   90.00
_cell.angle_gamma   90.00
#
_symmetry.space_group_name_H-M   'P 1'
#
loop_
_entity.id
_entity.type
_entity.pdbx_description
1 polymer ?
#
loop_
_entity_poly.entity_id
_entity_poly.type
_entity_poly.pdbx_seq_one_letter_code
_entity_poly.pdbx_strand_id
1 'polypeptide(L)' 'MNIPIAKTNLTETEINAVLEPLRSGWLVQGPKVREFEEKWSDFTGAKHS' A
#
# COMPACT_ATOMS: atom_id res chain seq x y z
N MET A 1 -11.08 -26.06 -17.46
CA MET A 1 -10.34 -25.28 -16.45
C MET A 1 -10.04 -23.92 -17.06
N ASN A 2 -10.61 -22.84 -16.52
CA ASN A 2 -10.44 -21.50 -17.08
C ASN A 2 -9.35 -20.78 -16.27
N ILE A 3 -8.22 -20.46 -16.91
CA ILE A 3 -7.11 -19.76 -16.25
C ILE A 3 -7.32 -18.25 -16.47
N PRO A 4 -7.46 -17.45 -15.40
CA PRO A 4 -7.62 -16.01 -15.54
C PRO A 4 -6.31 -15.37 -16.01
N ILE A 5 -6.40 -14.34 -16.85
CA ILE A 5 -5.23 -13.55 -17.32
C ILE A 5 -4.53 -12.85 -16.15
N ALA A 6 -5.32 -12.40 -15.16
CA ALA A 6 -4.81 -11.82 -13.93
C ALA A 6 -5.70 -12.25 -12.76
N LYS A 7 -5.07 -12.61 -11.64
CA LYS A 7 -5.74 -12.86 -10.35
C LYS A 7 -5.01 -12.07 -9.29
N THR A 8 -5.70 -11.13 -8.66
CA THR A 8 -5.14 -10.37 -7.54
C THR A 8 -4.86 -11.31 -6.37
N ASN A 9 -3.68 -11.20 -5.80
CA ASN A 9 -3.31 -11.89 -4.58
C ASN A 9 -3.29 -10.86 -3.44
N LEU A 10 -4.31 -10.88 -2.60
CA LEU A 10 -4.37 -10.08 -1.37
C LEU A 10 -4.28 -11.03 -0.18
N THR A 11 -3.45 -10.67 0.78
CA THR A 11 -3.29 -11.41 2.04
C THR A 11 -3.86 -10.60 3.20
N GLU A 12 -3.88 -11.20 4.39
CA GLU A 12 -4.24 -10.49 5.62
C GLU A 12 -3.35 -9.27 5.90
N THR A 13 -2.12 -9.25 5.37
CA THR A 13 -1.21 -8.10 5.53
C THR A 13 -1.78 -6.85 4.86
N GLU A 14 -2.25 -6.97 3.62
CA GLU A 14 -2.85 -5.84 2.89
C GLU A 14 -4.16 -5.39 3.56
N ILE A 15 -4.98 -6.33 4.04
CA ILE A 15 -6.23 -6.00 4.74
C ILE A 15 -5.93 -5.20 6.01
N ASN A 16 -4.98 -5.66 6.83
CA ASN A 16 -4.61 -4.99 8.07
C ASN A 16 -4.01 -3.59 7.81
N ALA A 17 -3.23 -3.43 6.74
CA ALA A 17 -2.68 -2.13 6.35
C ALA A 17 -3.79 -1.10 6.01
N VAL A 18 -4.92 -1.54 5.45
CA VAL A 18 -6.07 -0.67 5.16
C VAL A 18 -6.91 -0.39 6.41
N LEU A 19 -7.01 -1.33 7.34
CA LEU A 19 -7.79 -1.16 8.58
C LEU A 19 -7.24 -0.05 9.49
N GLU A 20 -5.93 0.20 9.49
CA GLU A 20 -5.34 1.23 10.34
C GLU A 20 -5.82 2.65 9.96
N PRO A 21 -5.69 3.14 8.69
CA PRO A 21 -6.28 4.40 8.26
C PRO A 21 -7.79 4.50 8.55
N LEU A 22 -8.53 3.43 8.28
CA LEU A 22 -9.98 3.37 8.54
C LEU A 22 -10.31 3.60 10.02
N ARG A 23 -9.59 2.94 10.93
CA ARG A 23 -9.78 3.10 12.38
C ARG A 23 -9.33 4.47 12.88
N SER A 24 -8.29 5.05 12.27
CA SER A 24 -7.80 6.38 12.63
C SER A 24 -8.70 7.53 12.16
N GLY A 25 -9.54 7.28 11.14
CA GLY A 25 -10.33 8.30 10.46
C GLY A 25 -9.53 9.16 9.47
N TRP A 26 -8.23 8.94 9.33
CA TRP A 26 -7.37 9.69 8.40
C TRP A 26 -7.30 8.99 7.04
N LEU A 27 -8.25 9.31 6.16
CA LEU A 27 -8.41 8.66 4.84
C LEU A 27 -7.81 9.45 3.67
N VAL A 28 -7.16 10.56 3.96
CA VAL A 28 -6.48 11.42 2.98
C VAL A 28 -4.97 11.26 3.11
N GLN A 29 -4.19 12.05 2.35
CA GLN A 29 -2.73 12.04 2.46
C GLN A 29 -2.31 12.27 3.92
N GLY A 30 -1.41 11.41 4.40
CA GLY A 30 -1.07 11.31 5.81
C GLY A 30 0.14 10.42 6.03
N PRO A 31 0.35 9.94 7.27
CA PRO A 31 1.58 9.23 7.64
C PRO A 31 1.83 7.97 6.80
N LYS A 32 0.78 7.24 6.39
CA LYS A 32 0.92 6.05 5.55
C LYS A 32 1.38 6.33 4.12
N VAL A 33 1.00 7.48 3.57
CA VAL A 33 1.49 7.90 2.25
C VAL A 33 2.98 8.22 2.33
N ARG A 34 3.38 8.97 3.37
CA ARG A 34 4.79 9.29 3.61
C ARG A 34 5.64 8.03 3.84
N GLU A 35 5.16 7.09 4.65
CA GLU A 35 5.83 5.80 4.89
C GLU A 35 6.04 5.03 3.57
N PHE A 36 5.04 5.06 2.67
CA PHE A 36 5.15 4.47 1.35
C PHE A 36 6.18 5.20 0.46
N GLU A 37 6.13 6.52 0.39
CA GLU A 37 7.06 7.35 -0.39
C GLU A 37 8.52 7.17 0.04
N GLU A 38 8.78 7.06 1.35
CA GLU A 38 10.11 6.79 1.89
C GLU A 38 10.62 5.42 1.41
N LYS A 39 9.83 4.35 1.61
CA LYS A 39 10.17 3.00 1.13
C LYS A 39 10.31 2.93 -0.40
N TRP A 40 9.51 3.71 -1.12
CA TRP A 40 9.53 3.74 -2.57
C TRP A 40 10.79 4.42 -3.10
N SER A 41 11.21 5.53 -2.48
CA SER A 41 12.47 6.21 -2.80
C SER A 41 13.65 5.29 -2.52
N ASP A 42 13.64 4.60 -1.37
CA ASP A 42 14.68 3.63 -1.01
C ASP A 42 14.75 2.45 -1.98
N PHE A 43 13.59 1.93 -2.41
CA PHE A 43 13.50 0.81 -3.34
C PHE A 43 13.97 1.19 -4.75
N THR A 44 13.58 2.37 -5.23
CA THR A 44 13.85 2.81 -6.61
C THR A 44 15.16 3.57 -6.77
N GLY A 45 15.72 4.09 -5.69
CA GLY A 45 16.83 5.06 -5.72
C GLY A 45 16.42 6.44 -6.24
N ALA A 46 15.13 6.71 -6.41
CA ALA A 46 14.64 8.01 -6.83
C ALA A 46 14.89 9.05 -5.75
N LYS A 47 15.31 10.26 -6.17
CA LYS A 47 15.57 11.36 -5.24
C LYS A 47 14.29 11.91 -4.59
N HIS A 48 13.16 11.78 -5.29
CA HIS A 48 11.85 12.26 -4.86
C HIS A 48 10.81 11.23 -5.26
N SER A 49 9.85 10.98 -4.36
CA SER A 49 8.62 10.23 -4.59
C SER A 49 7.42 11.16 -4.50
#